data_AF-A0A934NE14-F1
#
_entry.id   AF-A0A934NE14-F1
#
_cell.length_a   1.000
_cell.length_b   1.000
_cell.length_c   1.000
_cell.angle_alpha   90.00
_cell.angle_beta   90.00
_cell.angle_gamma   90.00
#
_symmetry.space_group_name_H-M   'P 1'
#
loop_
_entity.id
_entity.type
_entity.pdbx_description
1 polymer ?
#
loop_
_entity_poly.entity_id
_entity_poly.type
_entity_poly.pdbx_seq_one_letter_code
_entity_poly.pdbx_strand_id
1 'polypeptide(L)'
;MSWSIVLFNSNEKIPSDLDFDENILKPILFSDILERSFSEIKSDENHREIKGSDFSIDFFVDKEPIGTKMLNLDGENGLFELIELAKKHQWQVYDTSLNEFIDLENPKNNGFENHKKYVEQIINRK
;
A
#
# COMPACT_ATOMS: atom_id res chain seq x y z
N MET A 1 -2.31 11.84 5.96
CA MET A 1 -2.01 11.64 4.53
C MET A 1 -2.61 10.30 4.15
N SER A 2 -3.08 10.18 2.92
CA SER A 2 -3.66 8.94 2.41
C SER A 2 -3.00 8.53 1.10
N TRP A 3 -2.95 7.23 0.85
CA TRP A 3 -2.41 6.64 -0.38
C TRP A 3 -3.43 5.69 -0.98
N SER A 4 -3.43 5.62 -2.32
CA SER A 4 -4.19 4.60 -3.06
C SER A 4 -3.18 3.70 -3.74
N ILE A 5 -3.03 2.50 -3.20
CA ILE A 5 -1.91 1.61 -3.45
C ILE A 5 -2.34 0.40 -4.25
N VAL A 6 -1.49 -0.04 -5.17
CA VAL A 6 -1.56 -1.37 -5.78
C VAL A 6 -0.34 -2.19 -5.34
N LEU A 7 -0.60 -3.32 -4.69
CA LEU A 7 0.41 -4.34 -4.43
C LEU A 7 0.56 -5.24 -5.65
N PHE A 8 1.80 -5.64 -5.94
CA PHE A 8 2.12 -6.62 -6.97
C PHE A 8 2.90 -7.77 -6.35
N ASN A 9 2.43 -8.99 -6.58
CA ASN A 9 3.20 -10.19 -6.32
C ASN A 9 3.66 -10.76 -7.67
N SER A 10 4.95 -10.74 -7.94
CA SER A 10 5.50 -11.07 -9.26
C SER A 10 6.84 -11.80 -9.15
N ASN A 11 7.22 -12.48 -10.23
CA ASN A 11 8.55 -13.10 -10.37
C ASN A 11 9.64 -12.10 -10.72
N GLU A 12 9.25 -10.98 -11.31
CA GLU A 12 10.14 -9.99 -11.91
C GLU A 12 9.73 -8.59 -11.47
N LYS A 13 10.65 -7.64 -11.64
CA LYS A 13 10.39 -6.23 -11.35
C LYS A 13 9.32 -5.68 -12.32
N ILE A 14 8.30 -5.02 -11.78
CA ILE A 14 7.31 -4.34 -12.60
C ILE A 14 7.95 -3.03 -13.13
N PRO A 15 7.88 -2.76 -14.44
CA PRO A 15 8.42 -1.54 -15.00
C PRO A 15 7.59 -0.32 -14.60
N SER A 16 8.22 0.85 -14.54
CA SER A 16 7.61 2.08 -14.04
C SER A 16 6.48 2.62 -14.93
N ASP A 17 6.47 2.27 -16.22
CA ASP A 17 5.41 2.59 -17.17
C ASP A 17 4.23 1.62 -17.10
N LEU A 18 4.32 0.59 -16.26
CA LEU A 18 3.32 -0.48 -16.09
C LEU A 18 3.02 -1.26 -17.38
N ASP A 19 3.91 -1.23 -18.37
CA ASP A 19 3.81 -2.04 -19.60
C ASP A 19 4.58 -3.35 -19.43
N PHE A 20 3.87 -4.42 -19.05
CA PHE A 20 4.47 -5.72 -18.79
C PHE A 20 3.53 -6.88 -19.14
N ASP A 21 4.10 -8.07 -19.34
CA ASP A 21 3.32 -9.30 -19.51
C ASP A 21 2.73 -9.75 -18.16
N GLU A 22 1.40 -9.79 -18.05
CA GLU A 22 0.70 -10.22 -16.84
C GLU A 22 1.08 -11.63 -16.37
N ASN A 23 1.65 -12.48 -17.24
CA ASN A 23 2.15 -13.81 -16.86
C ASN A 23 3.28 -13.78 -15.82
N ILE A 24 3.94 -12.64 -15.61
CA ILE A 24 4.95 -12.49 -14.53
C ILE A 24 4.31 -12.42 -13.14
N LEU A 25 3.01 -12.13 -13.06
CA LEU A 25 2.27 -12.04 -11.81
C LEU A 25 2.06 -13.43 -11.22
N LYS A 26 2.12 -13.49 -9.89
CA LYS A 26 1.97 -14.70 -9.08
C LYS A 26 0.70 -14.59 -8.26
N PRO A 27 -0.40 -15.25 -8.67
CA PRO A 27 -1.65 -15.18 -7.94
C PRO A 27 -1.52 -15.68 -6.49
N ILE A 28 -1.96 -14.85 -5.54
CA ILE A 28 -2.02 -15.17 -4.10
C ILE A 28 -3.30 -14.60 -3.48
N LEU A 29 -3.65 -15.08 -2.29
CA LEU A 29 -4.72 -14.51 -1.48
C LEU A 29 -4.14 -13.37 -0.62
N PHE A 30 -4.05 -12.17 -1.19
CA PHE A 30 -3.59 -10.99 -0.46
C PHE A 30 -4.44 -10.73 0.79
N SER A 31 -5.76 -10.85 0.65
CA SER A 31 -6.72 -10.65 1.75
C SER A 31 -6.40 -11.54 2.96
N ASP A 32 -6.13 -12.83 2.75
CA ASP A 32 -5.76 -13.76 3.82
C ASP A 32 -4.46 -13.36 4.53
N ILE A 33 -3.47 -12.86 3.79
CA ILE A 33 -2.18 -12.45 4.36
C ILE A 33 -2.36 -11.16 5.17
N LEU A 34 -3.08 -10.19 4.63
CA LEU A 34 -3.42 -8.95 5.33
C LEU A 34 -4.18 -9.27 6.62
N GLU A 35 -5.24 -10.07 6.56
CA GLU A 35 -6.05 -10.40 7.74
C GLU A 35 -5.27 -11.15 8.83
N ARG A 36 -4.25 -11.94 8.47
CA ARG A 36 -3.39 -12.62 9.43
C ARG A 36 -2.26 -11.74 9.99
N SER A 37 -1.98 -10.62 9.34
CA SER A 37 -0.86 -9.74 9.71
C SER A 37 -1.26 -8.66 10.71
N PHE A 38 -2.57 -8.39 10.86
CA PHE A 38 -3.09 -7.35 11.74
C PHE A 38 -4.12 -7.90 12.73
N SER A 39 -4.15 -7.35 13.94
CA SER A 39 -5.00 -7.86 15.02
C SER A 39 -6.40 -7.22 15.06
N GLU A 40 -6.52 -5.96 14.64
CA GLU A 40 -7.78 -5.20 14.70
C GLU A 40 -8.34 -5.00 13.30
N ILE A 41 -9.40 -5.76 12.98
CA ILE A 41 -10.02 -5.78 11.66
C ILE A 41 -11.52 -5.66 11.82
N LYS A 42 -12.11 -4.65 11.19
CA LYS A 42 -13.54 -4.57 10.99
C LYS A 42 -13.90 -5.19 9.65
N SER A 43 -14.92 -6.03 9.68
CA SER A 43 -15.42 -6.74 8.50
C SER A 43 -16.86 -6.32 8.24
N ASP A 44 -17.15 -5.94 6.99
CA ASP A 44 -18.50 -5.66 6.51
C ASP A 44 -18.66 -6.29 5.12
N GLU A 45 -19.45 -7.37 5.01
CA GLU A 45 -19.56 -8.18 3.79
C GLU A 45 -18.18 -8.54 3.18
N ASN A 46 -17.89 -8.04 1.98
CA ASN A 46 -16.63 -8.21 1.28
C ASN A 46 -15.64 -7.06 1.52
N HIS A 47 -15.93 -6.10 2.40
CA HIS A 47 -15.05 -5.01 2.78
C HIS A 47 -14.31 -5.33 4.10
N ARG A 48 -13.07 -4.88 4.19
CA ARG A 48 -12.23 -4.96 5.38
C ARG A 48 -11.61 -3.59 5.65
N GLU A 49 -11.67 -3.18 6.91
CA GLU A 49 -10.95 -2.01 7.43
C GLU A 49 -10.06 -2.51 8.57
N ILE A 50 -8.74 -2.55 8.33
CA ILE A 50 -7.74 -2.75 9.38
C ILE A 50 -7.59 -1.44 10.13
N LYS A 51 -7.59 -1.49 11.47
CA LYS A 51 -7.34 -0.33 12.33
C LYS A 51 -6.01 -0.47 13.06
N GLY A 52 -5.14 0.53 12.86
CA GLY A 52 -4.00 0.78 13.71
C GLY A 52 -4.28 1.87 14.75
N SER A 53 -3.26 2.24 15.52
CA SER A 53 -3.36 3.33 16.50
C SER A 53 -3.74 4.68 15.89
N ASP A 54 -3.27 4.94 14.68
CA ASP A 54 -3.35 6.22 13.97
C ASP A 54 -3.37 6.06 12.45
N PHE A 55 -3.75 4.87 11.98
CA PHE A 55 -3.89 4.56 10.56
C PHE A 55 -5.06 3.60 10.30
N SER A 56 -5.51 3.53 9.05
CA SER A 56 -6.37 2.46 8.56
C SER A 56 -5.93 1.96 7.19
N ILE A 57 -6.22 0.68 6.93
CA ILE A 57 -6.05 0.05 5.62
C ILE A 57 -7.40 -0.53 5.20
N ASP A 58 -7.93 -0.04 4.09
CA ASP A 58 -9.24 -0.40 3.57
C ASP A 58 -9.09 -1.19 2.26
N PHE A 59 -9.77 -2.32 2.16
CA PHE A 59 -9.73 -3.18 0.98
C PHE A 59 -10.96 -4.09 0.84
N PHE A 60 -11.18 -4.59 -0.37
CA PHE A 60 -12.21 -5.59 -0.66
C PHE A 60 -11.62 -6.99 -0.73
N VAL A 61 -12.23 -7.98 -0.10
CA VAL A 61 -11.78 -9.38 -0.06
C VAL A 61 -11.78 -10.00 -1.45
N ASP A 62 -10.69 -10.70 -1.78
CA ASP A 62 -10.55 -11.45 -3.03
C ASP A 62 -11.22 -12.81 -2.87
N LYS A 63 -12.02 -13.22 -3.86
CA LYS A 63 -12.66 -14.55 -3.86
C LYS A 63 -11.72 -15.65 -4.35
N GLU A 64 -10.70 -15.27 -5.11
CA GLU A 64 -9.73 -16.15 -5.76
C GLU A 64 -8.33 -15.54 -5.66
N PRO A 65 -7.25 -16.34 -5.79
CA PRO A 65 -5.90 -15.80 -5.86
C PRO A 65 -5.73 -14.81 -7.01
N ILE A 66 -5.13 -13.66 -6.74
CA ILE A 66 -4.89 -12.60 -7.74
C ILE A 66 -3.45 -12.11 -7.67
N GLY A 67 -2.93 -11.59 -8.79
CA GLY A 67 -1.54 -11.11 -8.90
C GLY A 67 -1.31 -9.71 -8.34
N THR A 68 -2.37 -8.91 -8.25
CA THR A 68 -2.35 -7.53 -7.77
C THR A 68 -3.44 -7.27 -6.76
N LYS A 69 -3.27 -6.28 -5.89
CA LYS A 69 -4.28 -5.91 -4.88
C LYS A 69 -4.35 -4.41 -4.68
N MET A 70 -5.54 -3.84 -4.80
CA MET A 70 -5.75 -2.43 -4.47
C MET A 70 -6.08 -2.26 -2.99
N LEU A 71 -5.44 -1.28 -2.36
CA LEU A 71 -5.64 -0.87 -0.97
C LEU A 71 -5.81 0.65 -0.92
N ASN A 72 -6.66 1.13 -0.01
CA ASN A 72 -6.62 2.52 0.42
C ASN A 72 -5.99 2.58 1.81
N LEU A 73 -5.10 3.54 1.98
CA LEU A 73 -4.34 3.72 3.20
C LEU A 73 -4.61 5.12 3.73
N ASP A 74 -4.97 5.24 5.01
CA ASP A 74 -5.00 6.53 5.70
C ASP A 74 -4.06 6.49 6.91
N GLY A 75 -3.29 7.56 7.11
CA GLY A 75 -2.31 7.68 8.18
C GLY A 75 -0.91 7.19 7.78
N GLU A 76 0.11 7.95 8.18
CA GLU A 76 1.52 7.73 7.82
C GLU A 76 2.05 6.38 8.30
N ASN A 77 1.69 5.99 9.54
CA ASN A 77 2.09 4.72 10.13
C ASN A 77 1.61 3.51 9.33
N GLY A 78 0.46 3.63 8.67
CA GLY A 78 -0.05 2.58 7.82
C GLY A 78 0.88 2.27 6.65
N LEU A 79 1.58 3.29 6.10
CA LEU A 79 2.50 3.07 4.98
C LEU A 79 3.73 2.30 5.46
N PHE A 80 4.23 2.63 6.64
CA PHE A 80 5.39 1.93 7.22
C PHE A 80 5.06 0.46 7.52
N GLU A 81 3.90 0.18 8.12
CA GLU A 81 3.44 -1.20 8.38
C GLU A 81 3.29 -1.98 7.06
N LEU A 82 2.71 -1.35 6.03
CA LEU A 82 2.58 -1.96 4.72
C LEU A 82 3.93 -2.21 4.04
N ILE A 83 4.90 -1.31 4.18
CA ILE A 83 6.27 -1.47 3.67
C ILE A 83 6.94 -2.69 4.29
N GLU A 84 6.85 -2.86 5.61
CA GLU A 84 7.46 -4.01 6.29
C GLU A 84 6.80 -5.34 5.85
N LEU A 85 5.48 -5.35 5.69
CA LEU A 85 4.77 -6.51 5.15
C LEU A 85 5.16 -6.79 3.69
N ALA A 86 5.25 -5.76 2.86
CA ALA A 86 5.67 -5.89 1.46
C ALA A 86 7.08 -6.45 1.35
N LYS A 87 8.04 -5.97 2.15
CA LYS A 87 9.41 -6.53 2.21
C LYS A 87 9.41 -8.01 2.57
N LYS A 88 8.65 -8.38 3.60
CA LYS A 88 8.54 -9.78 4.06
C LYS A 88 8.02 -10.71 2.97
N HIS A 89 7.10 -10.24 2.15
CA HIS A 89 6.48 -11.02 1.08
C HIS A 89 7.04 -10.72 -0.32
N GLN A 90 8.09 -9.90 -0.42
CA GLN A 90 8.72 -9.47 -1.67
C GLN A 90 7.74 -8.83 -2.66
N TRP A 91 6.75 -8.10 -2.15
CA TRP A 91 5.80 -7.37 -2.97
C TRP A 91 6.38 -6.06 -3.45
N GLN A 92 5.97 -5.65 -4.65
CA GLN A 92 6.19 -4.29 -5.15
C GLN A 92 4.95 -3.46 -4.85
N VAL A 93 5.14 -2.21 -4.43
CA VAL A 93 4.09 -1.34 -3.94
C VAL A 93 4.05 -0.10 -4.82
N TYR A 94 2.93 0.12 -5.50
CA TYR A 94 2.75 1.24 -6.41
C TYR A 94 1.72 2.21 -5.85
N ASP A 95 2.07 3.49 -5.78
CA ASP A 95 1.12 4.54 -5.41
C ASP A 95 0.53 5.16 -6.67
N THR A 96 -0.77 4.95 -6.85
CA THR A 96 -1.53 5.49 -7.98
C THR A 96 -1.69 7.01 -7.92
N SER A 97 -1.53 7.63 -6.75
CA SER A 97 -1.63 9.10 -6.59
C SER A 97 -0.36 9.80 -7.05
N LEU A 98 0.80 9.20 -6.81
CA LEU A 98 2.10 9.72 -7.25
C LEU A 98 2.53 9.15 -8.61
N ASN A 99 1.86 8.11 -9.10
CA ASN A 99 2.22 7.37 -10.32
C ASN A 99 3.64 6.79 -10.24
N GLU A 100 4.03 6.33 -9.05
CA GLU A 100 5.39 5.90 -8.71
C GLU A 100 5.37 4.68 -7.79
N PHE A 101 6.42 3.85 -7.88
CA PHE A 101 6.64 2.78 -6.91
C PHE A 101 7.18 3.36 -5.61
N ILE A 102 6.60 2.92 -4.49
CA ILE A 102 7.06 3.22 -3.13
C ILE A 102 8.49 2.70 -2.97
N ASP A 103 9.40 3.58 -2.56
CA ASP A 103 10.74 3.21 -2.14
C ASP A 103 10.65 2.53 -0.76
N LEU A 104 10.73 1.19 -0.77
CA LEU A 104 10.67 0.38 0.44
C LEU A 104 11.91 0.58 1.33
N GLU A 105 13.05 0.92 0.74
CA GLU A 105 14.34 1.06 1.45
C GLU A 105 14.50 2.45 2.07
N ASN A 106 13.95 3.48 1.42
CA ASN A 106 13.93 4.84 1.94
C ASN A 106 12.50 5.39 2.02
N PRO A 107 11.70 4.96 3.01
CA PRO A 107 10.30 5.36 3.13
C PRO A 107 10.06 6.87 3.05
N LYS A 108 11.01 7.71 3.53
CA LYS A 108 10.94 9.17 3.50
C LYS A 108 10.73 9.77 2.10
N ASN A 109 11.10 9.05 1.06
CA ASN A 109 10.95 9.47 -0.34
C ASN A 109 9.49 9.42 -0.83
N ASN A 110 8.61 8.72 -0.10
CA ASN A 110 7.25 8.39 -0.55
C ASN A 110 6.22 9.50 -0.27
N GLY A 111 6.58 10.76 -0.55
CA GLY A 111 5.71 11.93 -0.39
C GLY A 111 5.74 12.62 0.98
N PHE A 112 6.40 12.02 1.99
CA PHE A 112 6.48 12.55 3.35
C PHE A 112 7.12 13.95 3.44
N GLU A 113 8.32 14.11 2.88
CA GLU A 113 9.02 15.41 2.97
C GLU A 113 8.27 16.52 2.25
N ASN A 114 7.69 16.21 1.10
CA ASN A 114 6.98 17.19 0.27
C ASN A 114 5.73 17.70 0.99
N HIS A 115 4.97 16.81 1.64
CA HIS A 115 3.81 17.20 2.43
C HIS A 115 4.19 17.99 3.68
N LYS A 116 5.20 17.55 4.42
CA LYS A 116 5.66 18.27 5.61
C LYS A 116 6.09 19.71 5.26
N LYS A 117 6.88 19.88 4.20
CA LYS A 117 7.29 21.20 3.70
C LYS A 117 6.07 22.04 3.27
N TYR A 118 5.10 21.44 2.58
CA TYR A 118 3.86 22.12 2.19
C TYR A 118 3.05 22.62 3.39
N VAL A 119 2.86 21.77 4.41
CA VAL A 119 2.16 22.15 5.65
C VAL A 119 2.89 23.26 6.40
N GLU A 120 4.22 23.16 6.54
CA GLU A 120 5.05 24.21 7.15
C GLU A 120 4.93 25.55 6.43
N GLN A 121 4.88 25.55 5.08
CA GLN A 121 4.66 26.78 4.31
C GLN A 121 3.31 27.43 4.59
N ILE A 122 2.25 26.64 4.82
CA ILE A 122 0.91 27.17 5.16
C ILE A 122 0.90 27.73 6.58
N ILE A 123 1.50 27.01 7.54
CA ILE A 123 1.52 27.42 8.96
C ILE A 123 2.36 28.69 9.14
N ASN A 124 3.51 28.78 8.48
CA ASN A 124 4.44 29.91 8.59
C ASN A 124 4.05 31.12 7.70
N ARG A 125 2.92 31.04 6.97
CA ARG A 125 2.31 32.18 6.26
C ARG A 125 1.31 32.97 7.11
N LYS A 126 1.19 32.64 8.40
CA LYS A 126 0.52 33.46 9.43
C LYS A 126 1.54 34.30 10.19
#